data_AF-A0A091FYM7-F1
#
_entry.id   AF-A0A091FYM7-F1
#
_cell.length_a   1.000
_cell.length_b   1.000
_cell.length_c   1.000
_cell.angle_alpha   90.00
_cell.angle_beta   90.00
_cell.angle_gamma   90.00
#
_symmetry.space_group_name_H-M   'P 1'
#
loop_
_entity.id
_entity.type
_entity.pdbx_description
1 polymer ?
#
loop_
_entity_poly.entity_id
_entity_poly.type
_entity_poly.pdbx_seq_one_letter_code
_entity_poly.pdbx_strand_id
1 'polypeptide(L)' 'MSCRKAIGVAEDMKKKYGDRIELKIYTTDSKEAEPYHFRSSTNVLFEKEFVPVDVATNRDRMDAFLSLKL' A
#
# COMPACT_ATOMS: atom_id res chain seq x y z
N MET A 1 -4.24 14.54 -2.70
CA MET A 1 -4.24 13.71 -3.94
C MET A 1 -3.41 12.43 -3.84
N SER A 2 -2.61 12.24 -2.79
CA SER A 2 -1.76 11.05 -2.58
C SER A 2 -2.54 9.75 -2.37
N CYS A 3 -3.67 9.77 -1.63
CA CYS A 3 -4.43 8.55 -1.31
C CYS A 3 -4.94 7.84 -2.57
N ARG A 4 -5.58 8.60 -3.50
CA ARG A 4 -6.07 8.04 -4.77
C ARG A 4 -4.94 7.47 -5.63
N LYS A 5 -3.76 8.12 -5.60
CA LYS A 5 -2.59 7.66 -6.35
C LYS A 5 -2.03 6.36 -5.77
N ALA A 6 -1.92 6.27 -4.44
CA ALA A 6 -1.48 5.06 -3.76
C ALA A 6 -2.42 3.87 -4.01
N ILE A 7 -3.74 4.12 -3.98
CA ILE A 7 -4.75 3.10 -4.32
C ILE A 7 -4.56 2.61 -5.76
N GLY A 8 -4.43 3.51 -6.74
CA GLY A 8 -4.22 3.12 -8.13
C GLY A 8 -2.95 2.29 -8.35
N VAL A 9 -1.84 2.67 -7.70
CA VAL A 9 -0.60 1.88 -7.72
C VAL A 9 -0.82 0.50 -7.08
N ALA A 10 -1.50 0.42 -5.94
CA ALA A 10 -1.76 -0.84 -5.26
C ALA A 10 -2.65 -1.79 -6.08
N GLU A 11 -3.66 -1.27 -6.77
CA GLU A 11 -4.49 -2.03 -7.71
C GLU A 11 -3.67 -2.56 -8.90
N ASP A 12 -2.78 -1.74 -9.47
CA ASP A 12 -1.88 -2.16 -10.53
C ASP A 12 -0.93 -3.29 -10.07
N MET A 13 -0.40 -3.19 -8.84
CA MET A 13 0.42 -4.25 -8.25
C MET A 13 -0.38 -5.53 -8.02
N LYS A 14 -1.62 -5.42 -7.53
CA LYS A 14 -2.51 -6.59 -7.37
C LYS A 14 -2.81 -7.26 -8.71
N LYS A 15 -2.99 -6.50 -9.80
CA LYS A 15 -3.15 -7.05 -11.15
C LYS A 15 -1.88 -7.76 -11.64
N LYS A 16 -0.70 -7.19 -11.36
CA LYS A 16 0.59 -7.75 -11.80
C LYS A 16 0.96 -9.04 -11.05
N TYR A 17 0.84 -9.03 -9.73
CA TYR A 17 1.25 -10.14 -8.87
C TYR A 17 0.12 -11.13 -8.56
N GLY A 18 -1.11 -10.81 -8.95
CA GLY A 18 -2.27 -11.70 -8.87
C GLY A 18 -2.49 -12.20 -7.45
N ASP A 19 -2.45 -13.52 -7.29
CA ASP A 19 -2.71 -14.19 -6.01
C ASP A 19 -1.53 -14.13 -5.03
N ARG A 20 -0.35 -13.67 -5.48
CA ARG A 20 0.84 -13.53 -4.62
C ARG A 20 0.73 -12.37 -3.62
N ILE A 21 -0.19 -11.43 -3.85
CA ILE A 21 -0.44 -10.28 -2.97
C ILE A 21 -1.92 -10.23 -2.61
N GLU A 22 -2.27 -10.10 -1.34
CA GLU A 22 -3.64 -9.77 -0.92
C GLU A 22 -3.75 -8.25 -0.72
N LEU A 23 -4.62 -7.59 -1.49
CA LEU A 23 -4.83 -6.14 -1.37
C LEU A 23 -6.04 -5.85 -0.49
N LYS A 24 -5.83 -5.08 0.58
CA LYS A 24 -6.90 -4.58 1.47
C LYS A 24 -6.79 -3.07 1.58
N ILE A 25 -7.91 -2.37 1.38
CA ILE A 25 -7.99 -0.91 1.45
C ILE A 25 -8.99 -0.58 2.55
N TYR A 26 -8.50 0.12 3.57
CA TYR A 26 -9.26 0.52 4.73
C TYR A 26 -9.24 2.05 4.88
N THR A 27 -10.28 2.58 5.52
CA THR A 27 -10.32 3.96 5.98
C THR A 27 -9.63 4.07 7.35
N THR A 28 -9.17 5.27 7.72
CA THR A 28 -8.39 5.48 8.96
C THR A 28 -9.17 5.16 10.24
N ASP A 29 -10.50 5.19 10.17
CA ASP A 29 -11.45 4.87 11.22
C ASP A 29 -11.82 3.37 11.29
N SER A 30 -11.24 2.52 10.44
CA SER A 30 -11.48 1.08 10.49
C SER A 30 -10.77 0.43 11.69
N LYS A 31 -11.31 -0.71 12.15
CA LYS A 31 -10.71 -1.48 13.26
C LYS A 31 -9.30 -1.97 12.94
N GLU A 32 -9.02 -2.23 11.66
CA GLU A 32 -7.72 -2.66 11.18
C GLU A 32 -6.67 -1.53 11.22
N ALA A 33 -7.10 -0.27 11.17
CA ALA A 33 -6.25 0.90 11.22
C ALA A 33 -5.95 1.38 12.67
N GLU A 34 -6.84 1.07 13.61
CA GLU A 34 -6.75 1.43 15.03
C GLU A 34 -5.37 1.20 15.68
N PRO A 35 -4.70 0.04 15.52
CA PRO A 35 -3.43 -0.22 16.21
C PRO A 35 -2.23 0.59 15.68
N TYR A 36 -2.33 1.19 14.49
CA TYR A 36 -1.20 1.87 13.84
C TYR A 36 -1.14 3.38 14.12
N HIS A 37 -2.16 3.95 14.77
CA HIS A 37 -2.23 5.38 15.14
C HIS A 37 -1.80 6.32 14.01
N PHE A 38 -2.34 6.11 12.80
CA PHE A 38 -1.94 6.86 11.62
C PHE A 38 -2.17 8.37 11.79
N ARG A 39 -1.12 9.15 11.53
CA ARG A 39 -1.17 10.63 11.56
C ARG A 39 -1.51 11.25 10.21
N SER A 40 -1.47 10.46 9.14
CA SER A 40 -1.69 10.89 7.77
C SER A 40 -2.85 10.14 7.15
N SER A 41 -3.41 10.69 6.07
CA SER A 41 -4.48 10.06 5.29
C SER A 41 -3.98 9.03 4.27
N THR A 42 -2.66 8.89 4.06
CA THR A 42 -2.08 7.92 3.12
C THR A 42 -1.06 7.06 3.84
N ASN A 43 -1.48 5.87 4.27
CA ASN A 43 -0.58 4.90 4.89
C ASN A 43 -0.72 3.60 4.11
N VAL A 44 0.42 3.07 3.67
CA VAL A 44 0.49 1.81 2.94
C VAL A 44 1.40 0.89 3.74
N LEU A 45 0.92 -0.33 3.98
CA LEU A 45 1.67 -1.36 4.69
C LEU A 45 1.84 -2.58 3.79
N PHE A 46 3.00 -3.21 3.88
CA PHE A 46 3.26 -4.53 3.31
C PHE A 46 3.65 -5.45 4.46
N GLU A 47 2.91 -6.55 4.66
CA GLU A 47 3.13 -7.48 5.78
C GLU A 47 3.18 -6.80 7.17
N LYS A 48 2.35 -5.76 7.36
CA LYS A 48 2.31 -4.91 8.57
C LYS A 48 3.52 -3.98 8.76
N GLU A 49 4.44 -3.93 7.81
CA GLU A 49 5.53 -2.95 7.77
C GLU A 49 5.16 -1.73 6.95
N PHE A 50 5.55 -0.54 7.41
CA PHE A 50 5.28 0.70 6.69
C PHE A 50 6.06 0.79 5.39
N VAL A 51 5.35 1.09 4.30
CA VAL A 51 5.96 1.44 3.03
C VAL A 51 6.00 2.97 2.92
N PRO A 52 7.17 3.56 2.62
CA PRO A 52 7.27 5.00 2.39
C PRO A 52 6.29 5.48 1.32
N VAL A 53 5.67 6.65 1.55
CA VAL A 53 4.62 7.19 0.66
C VAL A 53 5.16 7.45 -0.75
N ASP A 54 6.41 7.83 -0.89
CA ASP A 54 7.07 8.05 -2.19
C ASP A 54 7.26 6.76 -2.99
N VAL A 55 7.42 5.62 -2.30
CA VAL A 55 7.41 4.28 -2.91
C VAL A 55 5.97 3.89 -3.25
N ALA A 56 5.06 4.00 -2.30
CA ALA A 56 3.66 3.56 -2.46
C ALA A 56 2.86 4.36 -3.52
N THR A 57 3.29 5.58 -3.85
CA THR A 57 2.64 6.42 -4.87
C THR A 57 3.34 6.39 -6.24
N ASN A 58 4.41 5.61 -6.38
CA ASN A 58 5.15 5.45 -7.63
C ASN A 58 5.13 3.98 -8.06
N ARG A 59 4.60 3.71 -9.26
CA ARG A 59 4.42 2.36 -9.79
C ARG A 59 5.74 1.60 -9.89
N ASP A 60 6.77 2.21 -10.46
CA ASP A 60 8.05 1.54 -10.72
C ASP A 60 8.80 1.27 -9.41
N ARG A 61 8.72 2.21 -8.44
CA ARG A 61 9.34 2.02 -7.12
C ARG A 61 8.62 0.95 -6.31
N MET A 62 7.29 0.93 -6.33
CA MET A 62 6.51 -0.09 -5.63
C MET A 62 6.76 -1.47 -6.23
N ASP A 63 6.86 -1.56 -7.55
CA ASP A 63 7.20 -2.79 -8.26
C ASP A 63 8.58 -3.32 -7.88
N ALA A 64 9.60 -2.45 -7.91
CA ALA A 64 10.94 -2.80 -7.47
C ALA A 64 10.96 -3.26 -6.00
N PHE A 65 10.24 -2.56 -5.11
CA PHE A 65 10.12 -2.93 -3.69
C PHE A 65 9.50 -4.32 -3.50
N LEU A 66 8.41 -4.61 -4.21
CA LEU A 66 7.72 -5.89 -4.13
C LEU A 66 8.53 -7.02 -4.77
N SER A 67 9.23 -6.77 -5.88
CA SER A 67 10.09 -7.77 -6.54
C SER A 67 11.26 -8.27 -5.68
N LEU A 68 11.67 -7.49 -4.67
CA LEU A 68 12.69 -7.90 -3.72
C LEU A 68 12.12 -8.72 -2.55
N LYS A 69 10.81 -8.65 -2.31
CA LYS A 69 10.13 -9.32 -1.18
C LYS A 69 9.30 -10.55 -1.58
N LEU A 70 8.90 -10.68 -2.85
CA LEU A 70 8.07 -11.77 -3.40
C LEU A 70 8.83 -12.73 -4.30
#